data_AF-A0A935Z1E8-F1
#
_entry.id   AF-A0A935Z1E8-F1
#
_cell.length_a   1.000
_cell.length_b   1.000
_cell.length_c   1.000
_cell.angle_alpha   90.00
_cell.angle_beta   90.00
_cell.angle_gamma   90.00
#
_symmetry.space_group_name_H-M   'P 1'
#
loop_
_entity.id
_entity.type
_entity.pdbx_description
1 polymer ?
#
loop_
_entity_poly.entity_id
_entity_poly.type
_entity_poly.pdbx_seq_one_letter_code
_entity_poly.pdbx_strand_id
1 'polypeptide(L)'
;MSLKRLLPILLLCAPFTLAALPGCSAEVGDGEGEEAGSGDDHKLADQELGESLEAVSEAAGGPTNVAFASNSAAVWDIRNQWADKDTADAKRAGISWPANSGLTWEEKYQAWYKSFKIIPAEVGGWGGNSKTWEFPTPFGKVTKAGVFECADTAMVMRVLFSSWYGLPFYMTGWDSRGNRSMYAGHFGFVTKEGTPVGGFPTFRTLYKDMTPSGWKAGDAPLASFQSSWPKDANLRGRHIGTDDRVPWINDPADAGAGAWYDDVLLNKRVGYFLRILDGYFGSVNLADGQNMFHVKPKAAKSGDAMIERFQRQGIGHTVPVVAVENSGPDKMRITTASGSMPRRQAIVDMPEDSIHWFTNPAFGGPGNGSDGTPYAKLGGGLRRFRTPVVQNGRWQNIVPVASRGDWINDDDIAAIAARPAEFDRLLSPGSPEEQRDGALRLIENSRSRLRATPATCSGRTAREEAFKSLYRVMQENFGKNKAAVDSEFRKLEDYVFAELDYPKSKTCCWNSTNAAMASIVLDYAQKEQARADVQRICKLTVFKNGAGGKAGYDLWKQHAASIGKAADWKEWTEDERCEQRAVTEDALTESAKANQCN
;
A
#
# COMPACT_ATOMS: atom_id res chain seq x y z
N MET A 1 -37.36 -28.60 62.32
CA MET A 1 -37.37 -30.00 62.80
C MET A 1 -37.87 -30.89 61.67
N SER A 2 -37.06 -31.89 61.32
CA SER A 2 -37.28 -33.06 60.43
C SER A 2 -37.61 -32.88 58.93
N LEU A 3 -36.60 -33.20 58.13
CA LEU A 3 -36.61 -33.76 56.77
C LEU A 3 -37.59 -34.94 56.58
N LYS A 4 -38.01 -35.18 55.32
CA LYS A 4 -37.67 -36.36 54.47
C LYS A 4 -38.46 -36.28 53.14
N ARG A 5 -37.80 -36.23 51.96
CA ARG A 5 -37.32 -37.38 51.12
C ARG A 5 -38.52 -38.16 50.50
N LEU A 6 -38.63 -38.47 49.20
CA LEU A 6 -37.68 -39.04 48.23
C LEU A 6 -38.25 -38.98 46.80
N LEU A 7 -37.38 -38.77 45.80
CA LEU A 7 -37.48 -39.28 44.41
C LEU A 7 -37.03 -40.78 44.41
N PRO A 8 -37.25 -41.65 43.38
CA PRO A 8 -36.67 -41.42 42.03
C PRO A 8 -37.26 -42.14 40.77
N ILE A 9 -36.98 -41.57 39.57
CA ILE A 9 -36.45 -42.22 38.33
C ILE A 9 -37.39 -43.23 37.59
N LEU A 10 -37.66 -43.24 36.27
CA LEU A 10 -36.85 -43.15 35.04
C LEU A 10 -37.78 -43.18 33.78
N LEU A 11 -37.25 -42.77 32.60
CA LEU A 11 -37.55 -43.17 31.19
C LEU A 11 -38.07 -42.12 30.16
N LEU A 12 -37.14 -41.81 29.25
CA LEU A 12 -37.19 -41.66 27.77
C LEU A 12 -38.01 -40.56 27.04
N CYS A 13 -37.22 -39.68 26.41
CA CYS A 13 -37.16 -39.35 24.97
C CYS A 13 -38.40 -38.89 24.18
N ALA A 14 -38.41 -37.55 24.00
CA ALA A 14 -38.86 -36.66 22.91
C ALA A 14 -38.97 -37.20 21.46
N PRO A 15 -39.42 -36.39 20.46
CA PRO A 15 -40.37 -35.23 20.43
C PRO A 15 -41.37 -35.30 19.25
N PHE A 16 -42.35 -34.39 19.14
CA PHE A 16 -42.73 -33.74 17.86
C PHE A 16 -43.63 -32.50 18.09
N THR A 17 -43.13 -31.36 17.57
CA THR A 17 -43.78 -30.13 17.02
C THR A 17 -45.09 -29.58 17.59
N LEU A 18 -45.13 -28.26 17.85
CA LEU A 18 -46.03 -27.36 17.11
C LEU A 18 -45.62 -25.87 17.25
N ALA A 19 -45.82 -25.13 16.17
CA ALA A 19 -45.55 -23.72 15.98
C ALA A 19 -46.69 -22.80 16.46
N ALA A 20 -46.38 -21.54 16.76
CA ALA A 20 -47.27 -20.37 16.56
C ALA A 20 -46.47 -19.03 16.64
N LEU A 21 -46.46 -18.28 15.54
CA LEU A 21 -46.35 -16.79 15.47
C LEU A 21 -47.78 -16.19 15.63
N PRO A 22 -48.07 -14.86 15.69
CA PRO A 22 -47.22 -13.66 15.46
C PRO A 22 -47.45 -12.47 16.44
N GLY A 23 -46.68 -11.36 16.30
CA GLY A 23 -47.10 -10.05 16.82
C GLY A 23 -46.00 -9.01 17.13
N CYS A 24 -45.66 -8.19 16.13
CA CYS A 24 -45.09 -6.83 16.12
C CYS A 24 -44.75 -6.10 17.44
N SER A 25 -43.53 -5.55 17.53
CA SER A 25 -43.29 -4.10 17.59
C SER A 25 -41.82 -3.78 17.32
N ALA A 26 -41.60 -2.66 16.64
CA ALA A 26 -40.33 -2.16 16.13
C ALA A 26 -39.35 -1.74 17.23
N GLU A 27 -38.06 -1.98 17.01
CA GLU A 27 -37.01 -1.04 17.37
C GLU A 27 -35.79 -1.25 16.44
N VAL A 28 -35.27 -0.12 15.97
CA VAL A 28 -34.18 0.04 15.02
C VAL A 28 -32.88 -0.23 15.77
N GLY A 29 -32.19 -1.31 15.42
CA GLY A 29 -30.88 -1.69 15.97
C GLY A 29 -29.79 -1.56 14.92
N ASP A 30 -28.72 -0.89 15.32
CA ASP A 30 -27.51 -0.60 14.56
C ASP A 30 -26.88 -1.86 13.94
N GLY A 31 -26.72 -1.85 12.62
CA GLY A 31 -25.94 -2.84 11.91
C GLY A 31 -24.46 -2.48 11.97
N GLU A 32 -23.76 -3.12 12.90
CA GLU A 32 -22.31 -3.30 12.88
C GLU A 32 -21.89 -3.85 11.50
N GLY A 33 -20.93 -3.18 10.87
CA GLY A 33 -20.32 -3.66 9.64
C GLY A 33 -19.46 -4.88 9.95
N GLU A 34 -20.02 -6.06 9.70
CA GLU A 34 -19.26 -7.31 9.59
C GLU A 34 -18.09 -7.11 8.62
N GLU A 35 -16.93 -7.58 9.05
CA GLU A 35 -15.73 -7.77 8.26
C GLU A 35 -16.09 -8.39 6.90
N ALA A 36 -15.92 -7.63 5.82
CA ALA A 36 -15.95 -8.19 4.48
C ALA A 36 -14.72 -9.08 4.32
N GLY A 37 -14.93 -10.38 4.54
CA GLY A 37 -13.95 -11.43 4.32
C GLY A 37 -13.31 -11.30 2.95
N SER A 38 -12.00 -11.07 2.96
CA SER A 38 -11.08 -11.36 1.87
C SER A 38 -11.02 -12.89 1.71
N GLY A 39 -12.00 -13.45 1.02
CA GLY A 39 -12.09 -14.88 0.78
C GLY A 39 -13.20 -15.18 -0.23
N ASP A 40 -12.77 -15.72 -1.37
CA ASP A 40 -13.54 -16.41 -2.41
C ASP A 40 -14.19 -15.61 -3.56
N ASP A 41 -13.81 -16.09 -4.75
CA ASP A 41 -14.42 -15.96 -6.08
C ASP A 41 -14.31 -14.64 -6.86
N HIS A 42 -13.06 -14.24 -7.13
CA HIS A 42 -12.75 -13.47 -8.35
C HIS A 42 -12.66 -14.42 -9.56
N LYS A 43 -13.81 -14.82 -10.10
CA LYS A 43 -13.88 -15.28 -11.50
C LYS A 43 -13.72 -14.06 -12.42
N LEU A 44 -12.49 -13.58 -12.59
CA LEU A 44 -12.13 -12.93 -13.85
C LEU A 44 -12.37 -13.97 -14.93
N ALA A 45 -13.34 -13.71 -15.80
CA ALA A 45 -13.70 -14.59 -16.89
C ALA A 45 -12.44 -15.16 -17.57
N ASP A 46 -12.47 -16.46 -17.84
CA ASP A 46 -11.53 -17.19 -18.68
C ASP A 46 -11.61 -16.69 -20.14
N GLN A 47 -11.41 -15.39 -20.36
CA GLN A 47 -11.06 -14.91 -21.69
C GLN A 47 -9.60 -15.29 -21.91
N GLU A 48 -9.40 -16.23 -22.83
CA GLU A 48 -8.12 -16.47 -23.47
C GLU A 48 -7.44 -15.13 -23.76
N LEU A 49 -6.15 -15.04 -23.43
CA LEU A 49 -5.26 -13.87 -23.56
C LEU A 49 -5.04 -13.40 -25.03
N GLY A 50 -6.06 -13.48 -25.88
CA GLY A 50 -6.02 -13.14 -27.30
C GLY A 50 -6.36 -11.68 -27.61
N GLU A 51 -7.09 -10.98 -26.73
CA GLU A 51 -7.42 -9.55 -26.87
C GLU A 51 -7.01 -8.80 -25.59
N SER A 52 -6.29 -7.66 -25.69
CA SER A 52 -6.02 -6.81 -24.52
C SER A 52 -7.31 -6.38 -23.83
N LEU A 53 -7.28 -6.37 -22.50
CA LEU A 53 -8.30 -5.70 -21.66
C LEU A 53 -8.49 -4.22 -22.06
N GLU A 54 -7.44 -3.58 -22.58
CA GLU A 54 -7.48 -2.23 -23.14
C GLU A 54 -8.34 -2.15 -24.42
N ALA A 55 -8.13 -3.01 -25.42
CA ALA A 55 -8.90 -3.00 -26.66
C ALA A 55 -10.39 -3.28 -26.42
N VAL A 56 -10.70 -4.22 -25.52
CA VAL A 56 -12.07 -4.52 -25.09
C VAL A 56 -12.69 -3.31 -24.35
N SER A 57 -11.89 -2.55 -23.60
CA SER A 57 -12.35 -1.38 -22.85
C SER A 57 -12.63 -0.15 -23.72
N GLU A 58 -11.75 0.16 -24.68
CA GLU A 58 -11.97 1.24 -25.64
C GLU A 58 -13.27 1.02 -26.43
N ALA A 59 -13.59 -0.24 -26.74
CA ALA A 59 -14.84 -0.62 -27.38
C ALA A 59 -16.07 -0.54 -26.45
N ALA A 60 -15.92 -0.86 -25.15
CA ALA A 60 -17.04 -0.91 -24.20
C ALA A 60 -17.48 0.47 -23.70
N GLY A 61 -16.56 1.43 -23.56
CA GLY A 61 -16.80 2.78 -23.03
C GLY A 61 -17.17 2.82 -21.54
N GLY A 62 -16.90 3.95 -20.88
CA GLY A 62 -17.24 4.16 -19.47
C GLY A 62 -18.70 4.56 -19.22
N PRO A 63 -19.01 5.09 -18.03
CA PRO A 63 -20.38 5.37 -17.63
C PRO A 63 -20.97 6.51 -18.45
N THR A 64 -22.29 6.48 -18.63
CA THR A 64 -23.03 7.61 -19.21
C THR A 64 -22.73 8.89 -18.43
N ASN A 65 -22.45 9.97 -19.16
CA ASN A 65 -22.25 11.27 -18.56
C ASN A 65 -23.60 11.80 -18.05
N VAL A 66 -23.85 11.62 -16.76
CA VAL A 66 -25.01 12.16 -16.06
C VAL A 66 -24.69 13.57 -15.54
N ALA A 67 -25.62 14.51 -15.72
CA ALA A 67 -25.42 15.87 -15.24
C ALA A 67 -25.22 15.89 -13.72
N PHE A 68 -24.16 16.56 -13.25
CA PHE A 68 -23.79 16.63 -11.84
C PHE A 68 -24.94 17.13 -10.96
N ALA A 69 -25.66 18.15 -11.42
CA ALA A 69 -26.79 18.77 -10.71
C ALA A 69 -27.91 17.79 -10.37
N SER A 70 -28.15 16.78 -11.22
CA SER A 70 -29.19 15.77 -11.05
C SER A 70 -28.72 14.49 -10.38
N ASN A 71 -27.41 14.34 -10.11
CA ASN A 71 -26.84 13.12 -9.55
C ASN A 71 -26.68 13.22 -8.02
N SER A 72 -27.50 12.47 -7.28
CA SER A 72 -27.44 12.40 -5.80
C SER A 72 -26.18 11.71 -5.27
N ALA A 73 -25.53 10.85 -6.07
CA ALA A 73 -24.28 10.18 -5.71
C ALA A 73 -23.04 11.07 -5.94
N ALA A 74 -23.20 12.25 -6.53
CA ALA A 74 -22.05 13.04 -6.94
C ALA A 74 -21.22 13.58 -5.76
N VAL A 75 -19.91 13.59 -5.92
CA VAL A 75 -18.93 13.93 -4.87
C VAL A 75 -18.43 15.37 -5.05
N TRP A 76 -17.96 15.73 -6.25
CA TRP A 76 -17.56 17.09 -6.60
C TRP A 76 -17.88 17.43 -8.05
N ASP A 77 -18.04 18.73 -8.33
CA ASP A 77 -18.39 19.22 -9.66
C ASP A 77 -17.17 19.38 -10.55
N ILE A 78 -17.35 19.15 -11.85
CA ILE A 78 -16.30 19.28 -12.85
C ILE A 78 -16.36 20.67 -13.47
N ARG A 79 -15.27 21.41 -13.36
CA ARG A 79 -15.12 22.78 -13.90
C ARG A 79 -13.87 22.97 -14.76
N ASN A 80 -12.96 22.01 -14.74
CA ASN A 80 -11.72 22.03 -15.52
C ASN A 80 -11.54 20.68 -16.22
N GLN A 81 -10.83 20.67 -17.35
CA GLN A 81 -10.34 19.47 -18.03
C GLN A 81 -8.83 19.34 -17.82
N TRP A 82 -8.31 18.12 -17.75
CA TRP A 82 -6.87 17.89 -17.52
C TRP A 82 -5.94 18.56 -18.54
N ALA A 83 -6.42 18.70 -19.78
CA ALA A 83 -5.68 19.33 -20.88
C ALA A 83 -5.77 20.86 -20.89
N ASP A 84 -6.59 21.48 -20.04
CA ASP A 84 -6.76 22.94 -20.02
C ASP A 84 -5.46 23.63 -19.59
N LYS A 85 -5.04 24.61 -20.39
CA LYS A 85 -3.93 25.52 -20.08
C LYS A 85 -4.31 27.01 -20.15
N ASP A 86 -5.35 27.33 -20.92
CA ASP A 86 -5.69 28.71 -21.29
C ASP A 86 -6.99 29.26 -20.66
N THR A 87 -7.75 28.42 -19.94
CA THR A 87 -8.97 28.85 -19.23
C THR A 87 -8.63 29.84 -18.11
N ALA A 88 -9.62 30.63 -17.67
CA ALA A 88 -9.44 31.53 -16.53
C ALA A 88 -8.94 30.79 -15.29
N ASP A 89 -9.50 29.63 -14.98
CA ASP A 89 -9.06 28.82 -13.84
C ASP A 89 -7.65 28.22 -14.08
N ALA A 90 -7.30 27.82 -15.31
CA ALA A 90 -5.96 27.32 -15.63
C ALA A 90 -4.87 28.41 -15.58
N LYS A 91 -5.21 29.68 -15.81
CA LYS A 91 -4.26 30.80 -15.74
C LYS A 91 -3.99 31.29 -14.31
N ARG A 92 -4.73 30.81 -13.32
CA ARG A 92 -4.54 31.23 -11.92
C ARG A 92 -3.25 30.62 -11.33
N ALA A 93 -2.64 31.38 -10.42
CA ALA A 93 -1.59 30.86 -9.57
C ALA A 93 -2.14 29.70 -8.72
N GLY A 94 -1.28 28.76 -8.36
CA GLY A 94 -1.66 27.62 -7.53
C GLY A 94 -0.58 27.25 -6.54
N ILE A 95 -0.63 26.01 -6.08
CA ILE A 95 0.18 25.53 -4.96
C ILE A 95 1.68 25.63 -5.27
N SER A 96 2.08 25.29 -6.50
CA SER A 96 3.48 25.13 -6.89
C SER A 96 3.79 25.75 -8.26
N TRP A 97 2.96 26.69 -8.73
CA TRP A 97 3.13 27.36 -10.02
C TRP A 97 2.64 28.81 -9.98
N PRO A 98 3.27 29.72 -10.74
CA PRO A 98 2.83 31.11 -10.86
C PRO A 98 1.56 31.23 -11.72
N ALA A 99 0.92 32.40 -11.69
CA ALA A 99 -0.14 32.73 -12.63
C ALA A 99 0.39 32.71 -14.08
N ASN A 100 -0.45 32.32 -15.02
CA ASN A 100 -0.13 32.16 -16.44
C ASN A 100 1.08 31.24 -16.69
N SER A 101 1.22 30.15 -15.92
CA SER A 101 2.33 29.21 -16.05
C SER A 101 2.41 28.50 -17.41
N GLY A 102 1.34 28.53 -18.21
CA GLY A 102 1.24 27.80 -19.48
C GLY A 102 1.09 26.29 -19.32
N LEU A 103 1.06 25.80 -18.07
CA LEU A 103 0.97 24.37 -17.74
C LEU A 103 -0.47 23.87 -17.85
N THR A 104 -0.61 22.67 -18.41
CA THR A 104 -1.80 21.83 -18.27
C THR A 104 -2.02 21.42 -16.81
N TRP A 105 -3.21 20.94 -16.46
CA TRP A 105 -3.47 20.41 -15.12
C TRP A 105 -2.67 19.14 -14.81
N GLU A 106 -2.31 18.35 -15.81
CA GLU A 106 -1.44 17.19 -15.64
C GLU A 106 -0.01 17.62 -15.24
N GLU A 107 0.52 18.65 -15.87
CA GLU A 107 1.83 19.21 -15.52
C GLU A 107 1.81 19.93 -14.16
N LYS A 108 0.67 20.53 -13.79
CA LYS A 108 0.48 21.10 -12.45
C LYS A 108 0.42 20.04 -11.36
N TYR A 109 -0.19 18.88 -11.62
CA TYR A 109 -0.14 17.73 -10.72
C TYR A 109 1.29 17.25 -10.48
N GLN A 110 2.09 17.18 -11.55
CA GLN A 110 3.52 16.86 -11.49
C GLN A 110 4.30 17.92 -10.70
N ALA A 111 4.04 19.20 -10.93
CA ALA A 111 4.67 20.31 -10.20
C ALA A 111 4.33 20.29 -8.70
N TRP A 112 3.09 19.90 -8.35
CA TRP A 112 2.69 19.74 -6.96
C TRP A 112 3.48 18.62 -6.27
N TYR A 113 3.58 17.43 -6.87
CA TYR A 113 4.41 16.33 -6.36
C TYR A 113 5.87 16.75 -6.14
N LYS A 114 6.46 17.46 -7.11
CA LYS A 114 7.84 17.97 -7.02
C LYS A 114 8.05 18.97 -5.88
N SER A 115 6.99 19.60 -5.37
CA SER A 115 7.07 20.56 -4.26
C SER A 115 7.04 19.92 -2.88
N PHE A 116 6.92 18.59 -2.78
CA PHE A 116 6.85 17.90 -1.51
C PHE A 116 8.18 18.01 -0.78
N LYS A 117 8.11 18.25 0.53
CA LYS A 117 9.28 18.32 1.38
C LYS A 117 9.44 17.02 2.14
N ILE A 118 10.61 16.41 2.04
CA ILE A 118 10.94 15.17 2.74
C ILE A 118 11.20 15.50 4.22
N ILE A 119 10.55 14.77 5.12
CA ILE A 119 10.62 14.92 6.57
C ILE A 119 10.79 13.55 7.25
N PRO A 120 11.20 13.47 8.53
CA PRO A 120 11.15 12.21 9.27
C PRO A 120 9.71 11.67 9.35
N ALA A 121 9.55 10.35 9.25
CA ALA A 121 8.28 9.68 9.45
C ALA A 121 7.95 9.59 10.95
N GLU A 122 6.66 9.72 11.28
CA GLU A 122 6.11 9.63 12.63
C GLU A 122 5.34 8.34 12.87
N VAL A 123 4.73 7.77 11.83
CA VAL A 123 4.02 6.49 11.89
C VAL A 123 4.46 5.57 10.79
N GLY A 124 4.86 4.37 11.21
CA GLY A 124 5.30 3.34 10.32
C GLY A 124 6.59 3.72 9.60
N GLY A 125 7.11 2.74 8.86
CA GLY A 125 8.54 2.67 8.60
C GLY A 125 9.20 1.72 9.59
N TRP A 126 10.08 0.88 9.08
CA TRP A 126 10.68 -0.20 9.85
C TRP A 126 11.91 0.30 10.60
N GLY A 127 11.82 1.45 11.27
CA GLY A 127 12.90 2.07 12.05
C GLY A 127 12.78 3.60 12.15
N GLY A 128 13.42 4.18 13.19
CA GLY A 128 13.38 5.62 13.51
C GLY A 128 14.07 6.57 12.52
N ASN A 129 14.57 6.05 11.40
CA ASN A 129 15.22 6.81 10.33
C ASN A 129 14.40 6.86 9.03
N SER A 130 13.17 6.33 9.06
CA SER A 130 12.30 6.36 7.89
C SER A 130 11.91 7.80 7.55
N LYS A 131 11.85 8.12 6.26
CA LYS A 131 11.45 9.44 5.76
C LYS A 131 10.05 9.36 5.19
N THR A 132 9.29 10.44 5.30
CA THR A 132 8.00 10.64 4.63
C THR A 132 7.99 12.03 3.98
N TRP A 133 6.84 12.51 3.53
CA TRP A 133 6.69 13.85 3.01
C TRP A 133 5.69 14.70 3.79
N GLU A 134 5.87 16.01 3.68
CA GLU A 134 4.81 17.00 3.84
C GLU A 134 4.56 17.71 2.51
N PHE A 135 3.31 18.10 2.28
CA PHE A 135 2.92 18.78 1.06
C PHE A 135 2.02 19.99 1.34
N PRO A 136 2.15 21.05 0.53
CA PRO A 136 1.24 22.18 0.57
C PRO A 136 -0.13 21.83 -0.04
N THR A 137 -1.17 22.42 0.52
CA THR A 137 -2.57 22.34 0.06
C THR A 137 -3.00 23.67 -0.56
N PRO A 138 -4.05 23.72 -1.39
CA PRO A 138 -4.52 24.98 -2.00
C PRO A 138 -5.16 25.94 -0.99
N PHE A 139 -5.28 25.53 0.28
CA PHE A 139 -5.85 26.30 1.37
C PHE A 139 -4.77 27.01 2.21
N GLY A 140 -3.51 27.00 1.77
CA GLY A 140 -2.40 27.62 2.51
C GLY A 140 -1.94 26.85 3.74
N LYS A 141 -2.36 25.58 3.89
CA LYS A 141 -1.87 24.65 4.91
C LYS A 141 -0.79 23.74 4.32
N VAL A 142 0.17 23.36 5.14
CA VAL A 142 1.08 22.22 4.88
C VAL A 142 0.61 21.06 5.73
N THR A 143 0.53 19.87 5.14
CA THR A 143 0.09 18.65 5.82
C THR A 143 1.08 17.51 5.58
N LYS A 144 1.19 16.61 6.56
CA LYS A 144 2.02 15.40 6.46
C LYS A 144 1.29 14.34 5.65
N ALA A 145 2.05 13.41 5.07
CA ALA A 145 1.49 12.21 4.45
C ALA A 145 0.52 11.50 5.42
N GLY A 146 -0.64 11.09 4.92
CA GLY A 146 -1.58 10.25 5.66
C GLY A 146 -1.04 8.84 5.85
N VAL A 147 -1.74 8.05 6.66
CA VAL A 147 -1.40 6.66 6.96
C VAL A 147 -2.25 5.75 6.08
N PHE A 148 -1.63 5.17 5.06
CA PHE A 148 -2.31 4.56 3.93
C PHE A 148 -1.73 3.20 3.56
N GLU A 149 -2.54 2.42 2.85
CA GLU A 149 -2.04 1.25 2.14
C GLU A 149 -1.18 1.66 0.92
N CYS A 150 -0.60 0.69 0.23
CA CYS A 150 0.29 0.94 -0.88
C CYS A 150 -0.45 1.63 -2.07
N ALA A 151 -1.57 1.05 -2.52
CA ALA A 151 -2.36 1.56 -3.63
C ALA A 151 -3.07 2.88 -3.28
N ASP A 152 -3.58 2.99 -2.05
CA ASP A 152 -4.22 4.18 -1.48
C ASP A 152 -3.35 5.42 -1.71
N THR A 153 -2.04 5.31 -1.51
CA THR A 153 -1.12 6.44 -1.69
C THR A 153 -1.20 7.04 -3.10
N ALA A 154 -1.31 6.22 -4.15
CA ALA A 154 -1.45 6.73 -5.52
C ALA A 154 -2.85 7.31 -5.78
N MET A 155 -3.89 6.60 -5.34
CA MET A 155 -5.29 6.97 -5.57
C MET A 155 -5.68 8.24 -4.82
N VAL A 156 -5.40 8.30 -3.53
CA VAL A 156 -5.69 9.45 -2.66
C VAL A 156 -5.08 10.71 -3.25
N MET A 157 -3.81 10.67 -3.62
CA MET A 157 -3.12 11.86 -4.12
C MET A 157 -3.69 12.35 -5.46
N ARG A 158 -4.06 11.44 -6.37
CA ARG A 158 -4.74 11.80 -7.62
C ARG A 158 -6.11 12.41 -7.35
N VAL A 159 -6.90 11.83 -6.44
CA VAL A 159 -8.24 12.30 -6.08
C VAL A 159 -8.20 13.64 -5.35
N LEU A 160 -7.26 13.84 -4.41
CA LEU A 160 -7.08 15.12 -3.71
C LEU A 160 -6.89 16.25 -4.71
N PHE A 161 -5.90 16.11 -5.60
CA PHE A 161 -5.64 17.12 -6.63
C PHE A 161 -6.85 17.32 -7.56
N SER A 162 -7.47 16.22 -7.98
CA SER A 162 -8.65 16.28 -8.86
C SER A 162 -9.80 17.05 -8.22
N SER A 163 -10.09 16.76 -6.95
CA SER A 163 -11.22 17.34 -6.22
C SER A 163 -11.01 18.81 -5.89
N TRP A 164 -9.79 19.23 -5.53
CA TRP A 164 -9.49 20.63 -5.24
C TRP A 164 -9.69 21.53 -6.46
N TYR A 165 -9.27 21.04 -7.63
CA TYR A 165 -9.34 21.81 -8.87
C TYR A 165 -10.59 21.53 -9.70
N GLY A 166 -11.44 20.59 -9.28
CA GLY A 166 -12.67 20.23 -10.00
C GLY A 166 -12.36 19.61 -11.37
N LEU A 167 -11.40 18.69 -11.39
CA LEU A 167 -11.00 17.90 -12.55
C LEU A 167 -11.77 16.58 -12.57
N PRO A 168 -12.05 16.01 -13.76
CA PRO A 168 -12.72 14.74 -13.83
C PRO A 168 -11.77 13.63 -13.38
N PHE A 169 -12.32 12.70 -12.60
CA PHE A 169 -11.65 11.48 -12.15
C PHE A 169 -12.69 10.36 -12.12
N TYR A 170 -12.29 9.18 -12.57
CA TYR A 170 -12.95 7.94 -12.18
C TYR A 170 -12.01 6.75 -12.38
N MET A 171 -12.28 5.68 -11.63
CA MET A 171 -11.70 4.36 -11.81
C MET A 171 -12.80 3.36 -12.16
N THR A 172 -12.48 2.42 -13.04
CA THR A 172 -13.30 1.25 -13.30
C THR A 172 -12.88 0.12 -12.36
N GLY A 173 -13.89 -0.55 -11.79
CA GLY A 173 -13.76 -1.75 -10.99
C GLY A 173 -14.89 -2.73 -11.30
N TRP A 174 -15.02 -3.75 -10.46
CA TRP A 174 -16.02 -4.80 -10.62
C TRP A 174 -16.89 -4.90 -9.36
N ASP A 175 -18.20 -4.86 -9.55
CA ASP A 175 -19.20 -5.16 -8.52
C ASP A 175 -19.56 -6.65 -8.63
N SER A 176 -18.99 -7.47 -7.74
CA SER A 176 -19.24 -8.92 -7.73
C SER A 176 -20.67 -9.28 -7.36
N ARG A 177 -21.34 -8.49 -6.51
CA ARG A 177 -22.73 -8.72 -6.10
C ARG A 177 -23.68 -8.47 -7.27
N GLY A 178 -23.41 -7.40 -8.02
CA GLY A 178 -24.17 -7.05 -9.23
C GLY A 178 -23.69 -7.74 -10.51
N ASN A 179 -22.60 -8.51 -10.44
CA ASN A 179 -21.91 -9.15 -11.58
C ASN A 179 -21.72 -8.20 -12.78
N ARG A 180 -21.19 -6.99 -12.52
CA ARG A 180 -21.11 -5.91 -13.50
C ARG A 180 -19.94 -4.97 -13.23
N SER A 181 -19.53 -4.22 -14.26
CA SER A 181 -18.60 -3.11 -14.09
C SER A 181 -19.20 -2.02 -13.20
N MET A 182 -18.37 -1.47 -12.33
CA MET A 182 -18.69 -0.35 -11.45
C MET A 182 -17.67 0.76 -11.68
N TYR A 183 -18.13 2.01 -11.63
CA TYR A 183 -17.28 3.18 -11.83
C TYR A 183 -17.32 4.05 -10.57
N ALA A 184 -16.15 4.37 -10.02
CA ALA A 184 -16.03 5.20 -8.83
C ALA A 184 -15.27 6.48 -9.16
N GLY A 185 -15.85 7.65 -8.88
CA GLY A 185 -15.20 8.92 -9.19
C GLY A 185 -15.94 10.15 -8.71
N HIS A 186 -15.78 11.25 -9.43
CA HIS A 186 -16.41 12.54 -9.12
C HIS A 186 -17.95 12.47 -9.06
N PHE A 187 -18.55 11.51 -9.76
CA PHE A 187 -20.00 11.23 -9.77
C PHE A 187 -20.45 10.22 -8.69
N GLY A 188 -19.55 9.78 -7.81
CA GLY A 188 -19.80 8.72 -6.82
C GLY A 188 -19.55 7.32 -7.40
N PHE A 189 -20.27 6.33 -6.89
CA PHE A 189 -20.24 4.95 -7.38
C PHE A 189 -21.46 4.71 -8.28
N VAL A 190 -21.22 4.45 -9.57
CA VAL A 190 -22.30 4.31 -10.58
C VAL A 190 -22.10 3.09 -11.47
N THR A 191 -23.19 2.64 -12.09
CA THR A 191 -23.18 1.63 -13.16
C THR A 191 -22.78 2.25 -14.51
N LYS A 192 -22.70 1.42 -15.55
CA LYS A 192 -22.42 1.86 -16.93
C LYS A 192 -23.47 2.84 -17.48
N GLU A 193 -24.68 2.81 -16.95
CA GLU A 193 -25.78 3.71 -17.31
C GLU A 193 -25.71 5.04 -16.55
N GLY A 194 -24.78 5.19 -15.61
CA GLY A 194 -24.67 6.36 -14.73
C GLY A 194 -25.60 6.30 -13.52
N THR A 195 -26.27 5.18 -13.28
CA THR A 195 -27.16 4.98 -12.13
C THR A 195 -26.34 4.74 -10.86
N PRO A 196 -26.65 5.37 -9.71
CA PRO A 196 -25.99 5.07 -8.44
C PRO A 196 -26.03 3.58 -8.09
N VAL A 197 -24.90 3.02 -7.66
CA VAL A 197 -24.83 1.63 -7.19
C VAL A 197 -25.41 1.55 -5.78
N GLY A 198 -26.39 0.66 -5.58
CA GLY A 198 -27.00 0.43 -4.27
C GLY A 198 -25.98 -0.02 -3.22
N GLY A 199 -26.16 0.44 -1.98
CA GLY A 199 -25.24 0.18 -0.87
C GLY A 199 -24.13 1.23 -0.72
N PHE A 200 -23.91 2.08 -1.73
CA PHE A 200 -23.00 3.23 -1.62
C PHE A 200 -23.77 4.51 -1.24
N PRO A 201 -23.12 5.44 -0.50
CA PRO A 201 -23.76 6.70 -0.12
C PRO A 201 -24.16 7.56 -1.32
N THR A 202 -25.29 8.24 -1.20
CA THR A 202 -25.61 9.39 -2.03
C THR A 202 -24.87 10.63 -1.51
N PHE A 203 -23.58 10.72 -1.85
CA PHE A 203 -22.63 11.69 -1.28
C PHE A 203 -23.13 13.13 -1.27
N ARG A 204 -23.75 13.58 -2.37
CA ARG A 204 -24.26 14.96 -2.51
C ARG A 204 -25.29 15.30 -1.45
N THR A 205 -26.17 14.34 -1.15
CA THR A 205 -27.30 14.52 -0.23
C THR A 205 -26.93 14.22 1.23
N LEU A 206 -26.03 13.27 1.46
CA LEU A 206 -25.69 12.80 2.80
C LEU A 206 -24.57 13.62 3.45
N TYR A 207 -23.62 14.14 2.67
CA TYR A 207 -22.43 14.80 3.19
C TYR A 207 -22.30 16.23 2.67
N LYS A 208 -21.61 17.05 3.46
CA LYS A 208 -21.50 18.48 3.22
C LYS A 208 -20.28 18.81 2.36
N ASP A 209 -20.45 19.74 1.45
CA ASP A 209 -19.34 20.51 0.91
C ASP A 209 -19.22 21.78 1.76
N MET A 210 -18.15 21.91 2.54
CA MET A 210 -17.89 23.07 3.39
C MET A 210 -17.01 24.11 2.68
N THR A 211 -16.79 23.96 1.37
CA THR A 211 -16.08 24.97 0.57
C THR A 211 -16.91 26.26 0.57
N PRO A 212 -16.33 27.41 0.98
CA PRO A 212 -17.06 28.67 0.98
C PRO A 212 -17.60 29.00 -0.41
N SER A 213 -18.83 29.51 -0.47
CA SER A 213 -19.47 29.87 -1.74
C SER A 213 -18.59 30.85 -2.52
N GLY A 214 -18.35 30.55 -3.80
CA GLY A 214 -17.51 31.35 -4.69
C GLY A 214 -16.00 31.15 -4.54
N TRP A 215 -15.52 30.50 -3.47
CA TRP A 215 -14.10 30.21 -3.31
C TRP A 215 -13.65 29.08 -4.24
N LYS A 216 -12.45 29.23 -4.81
CA LYS A 216 -11.82 28.22 -5.67
C LYS A 216 -10.34 28.03 -5.31
N ALA A 217 -9.86 26.79 -5.42
CA ALA A 217 -8.43 26.50 -5.30
C ALA A 217 -7.58 27.40 -6.21
N GLY A 218 -6.60 28.11 -5.64
CA GLY A 218 -5.86 29.20 -6.29
C GLY A 218 -6.29 30.60 -5.87
N ASP A 219 -7.36 30.74 -5.09
CA ASP A 219 -7.70 32.01 -4.41
C ASP A 219 -6.75 32.18 -3.23
N ALA A 220 -6.59 33.43 -2.78
CA ALA A 220 -5.90 33.67 -1.53
C ALA A 220 -6.55 32.81 -0.41
N PRO A 221 -5.75 32.05 0.36
CA PRO A 221 -6.26 31.34 1.52
C PRO A 221 -7.04 32.29 2.44
N LEU A 222 -8.24 31.89 2.85
CA LEU A 222 -8.98 32.67 3.84
C LEU A 222 -8.24 32.57 5.17
N ALA A 223 -8.08 33.70 5.88
CA ALA A 223 -7.45 33.72 7.20
C ALA A 223 -8.13 32.73 8.18
N SER A 224 -9.44 32.52 8.01
CA SER A 224 -10.21 31.53 8.78
C SER A 224 -9.75 30.09 8.58
N PHE A 225 -9.15 29.72 7.44
CA PHE A 225 -8.62 28.35 7.26
C PHE A 225 -7.44 28.04 8.17
N GLN A 226 -6.72 29.07 8.62
CA GLN A 226 -5.61 28.92 9.58
C GLN A 226 -6.10 28.92 11.03
N SER A 227 -7.12 29.72 11.36
CA SER A 227 -7.60 29.89 12.75
C SER A 227 -8.83 29.06 13.13
N SER A 228 -9.64 28.62 12.16
CA SER A 228 -10.90 27.89 12.38
C SER A 228 -11.25 27.02 11.18
N TRP A 229 -10.52 25.92 11.00
CA TRP A 229 -10.79 24.96 9.93
C TRP A 229 -12.19 24.32 10.12
N PRO A 230 -13.07 24.33 9.10
CA PRO A 230 -14.36 23.65 9.18
C PRO A 230 -14.19 22.14 9.38
N LYS A 231 -14.76 21.60 10.45
CA LYS A 231 -14.66 20.19 10.84
C LYS A 231 -15.99 19.45 10.66
N ASP A 232 -15.92 18.19 10.24
CA ASP A 232 -17.02 17.24 10.26
C ASP A 232 -16.75 16.15 11.30
N ALA A 233 -17.37 16.25 12.48
CA ALA A 233 -17.15 15.32 13.59
C ALA A 233 -17.43 13.85 13.21
N ASN A 234 -18.39 13.61 12.32
CA ASN A 234 -18.74 12.26 11.89
C ASN A 234 -17.70 11.69 10.93
N LEU A 235 -17.02 12.50 10.13
CA LEU A 235 -15.92 12.05 9.29
C LEU A 235 -14.67 11.83 10.14
N ARG A 236 -14.39 12.73 11.09
CA ARG A 236 -13.21 12.65 11.95
C ARG A 236 -13.15 11.37 12.79
N GLY A 237 -14.29 10.88 13.27
CA GLY A 237 -14.36 9.62 14.01
C GLY A 237 -14.34 8.36 13.13
N ARG A 238 -14.04 8.46 11.83
CA ARG A 238 -14.03 7.31 10.91
C ARG A 238 -12.61 6.86 10.60
N HIS A 239 -12.52 5.56 10.41
CA HIS A 239 -11.32 4.84 10.04
C HIS A 239 -11.53 4.10 8.72
N ILE A 240 -10.44 3.82 8.02
CA ILE A 240 -10.39 2.85 6.93
C ILE A 240 -10.22 1.44 7.51
N GLY A 241 -9.37 1.30 8.52
CA GLY A 241 -9.10 0.04 9.23
C GLY A 241 -8.57 0.32 10.65
N THR A 242 -8.26 -0.72 11.41
CA THR A 242 -7.74 -0.58 12.79
C THR A 242 -6.27 -0.12 12.84
N ASP A 243 -5.60 -0.06 11.69
CA ASP A 243 -4.18 0.21 11.52
C ASP A 243 -3.86 1.59 10.92
N ASP A 244 -4.85 2.48 10.79
CA ASP A 244 -4.73 3.77 10.09
C ASP A 244 -4.51 4.99 11.01
N ARG A 245 -4.02 4.77 12.24
CA ARG A 245 -3.89 5.82 13.26
C ARG A 245 -2.96 6.97 12.82
N VAL A 246 -3.40 8.20 13.08
CA VAL A 246 -2.72 9.46 12.74
C VAL A 246 -2.40 10.27 14.02
N PRO A 247 -1.23 10.05 14.66
CA PRO A 247 -0.94 10.51 16.02
C PRO A 247 -0.65 11.99 16.15
N TRP A 248 -0.42 12.71 15.04
CA TRP A 248 -0.25 14.17 15.08
C TRP A 248 -1.60 14.91 15.07
N ILE A 249 -2.72 14.19 14.88
CA ILE A 249 -4.06 14.71 15.06
C ILE A 249 -4.59 14.18 16.40
N ASN A 250 -4.91 15.08 17.32
CA ASN A 250 -5.30 14.73 18.70
C ASN A 250 -6.81 14.82 18.96
N ASP A 251 -7.59 15.13 17.93
CA ASP A 251 -9.04 15.28 18.00
C ASP A 251 -9.70 14.57 16.81
N PRO A 252 -10.34 13.41 16.99
CA PRO A 252 -10.48 12.70 18.27
C PRO A 252 -9.15 12.09 18.75
N ALA A 253 -9.09 11.62 20.00
CA ALA A 253 -7.86 11.08 20.59
C ALA A 253 -7.30 9.84 19.85
N ASP A 254 -8.19 9.12 19.18
CA ASP A 254 -7.93 7.96 18.34
C ASP A 254 -7.92 8.31 16.84
N ALA A 255 -7.69 9.58 16.46
CA ALA A 255 -7.74 10.03 15.07
C ALA A 255 -7.08 9.07 14.07
N GLY A 256 -7.85 8.64 13.06
CA GLY A 256 -7.39 7.85 11.92
C GLY A 256 -7.48 8.60 10.59
N ALA A 257 -7.66 7.86 9.50
CA ALA A 257 -7.70 8.42 8.16
C ALA A 257 -8.86 9.42 7.95
N GLY A 258 -10.02 9.21 8.58
CA GLY A 258 -11.16 10.14 8.49
C GLY A 258 -10.83 11.53 9.05
N ALA A 259 -10.12 11.60 10.18
CA ALA A 259 -9.65 12.87 10.74
C ALA A 259 -8.61 13.54 9.83
N TRP A 260 -7.72 12.77 9.22
CA TRP A 260 -6.77 13.28 8.23
C TRP A 260 -7.49 13.84 6.99
N TYR A 261 -8.48 13.11 6.45
CA TYR A 261 -9.30 13.59 5.33
C TYR A 261 -10.05 14.87 5.69
N ASP A 262 -10.63 14.95 6.88
CA ASP A 262 -11.28 16.16 7.37
C ASP A 262 -10.31 17.35 7.41
N ASP A 263 -9.06 17.16 7.81
CA ASP A 263 -8.05 18.23 7.93
C ASP A 263 -7.43 18.69 6.59
N VAL A 264 -7.62 17.92 5.50
CA VAL A 264 -7.09 18.26 4.16
C VAL A 264 -8.16 18.61 3.13
N LEU A 265 -9.44 18.38 3.41
CA LEU A 265 -10.56 18.62 2.49
C LEU A 265 -11.63 19.52 3.10
N LEU A 266 -12.01 20.58 2.38
CA LEU A 266 -13.23 21.36 2.69
C LEU A 266 -14.49 20.65 2.17
N ASN A 267 -14.43 20.05 0.98
CA ASN A 267 -15.52 19.21 0.50
C ASN A 267 -15.49 17.85 1.21
N LYS A 268 -16.25 17.70 2.30
CA LYS A 268 -16.24 16.50 3.14
C LYS A 268 -16.79 15.28 2.44
N ARG A 269 -17.59 15.46 1.38
CA ARG A 269 -18.01 14.38 0.46
C ARG A 269 -16.81 13.59 -0.06
N VAL A 270 -15.72 14.29 -0.38
CA VAL A 270 -14.48 13.67 -0.89
C VAL A 270 -13.82 12.80 0.16
N GLY A 271 -13.81 13.22 1.43
CA GLY A 271 -13.24 12.42 2.52
C GLY A 271 -14.01 11.13 2.76
N TYR A 272 -15.34 11.18 2.73
CA TYR A 272 -16.17 9.98 2.77
C TYR A 272 -15.98 9.09 1.53
N PHE A 273 -15.84 9.69 0.35
CA PHE A 273 -15.59 8.97 -0.89
C PHE A 273 -14.26 8.22 -0.85
N LEU A 274 -13.17 8.89 -0.44
CA LEU A 274 -11.83 8.29 -0.33
C LEU A 274 -11.81 7.11 0.63
N ARG A 275 -12.39 7.27 1.83
CA ARG A 275 -12.49 6.17 2.80
C ARG A 275 -13.13 4.91 2.22
N ILE A 276 -14.11 5.06 1.33
CA ILE A 276 -14.78 3.93 0.67
C ILE A 276 -13.96 3.46 -0.53
N LEU A 277 -13.38 4.36 -1.31
CA LEU A 277 -12.53 4.01 -2.45
C LEU A 277 -11.38 3.09 -2.02
N ASP A 278 -10.70 3.44 -0.92
CA ASP A 278 -9.57 2.69 -0.34
C ASP A 278 -9.98 1.27 0.12
N GLY A 279 -11.26 1.05 0.43
CA GLY A 279 -11.76 -0.28 0.82
C GLY A 279 -12.17 -1.17 -0.36
N TYR A 280 -12.32 -0.62 -1.57
CA TYR A 280 -12.87 -1.32 -2.73
C TYR A 280 -11.93 -1.37 -3.94
N PHE A 281 -10.93 -0.49 -3.99
CA PHE A 281 -9.97 -0.40 -5.07
C PHE A 281 -8.56 -0.61 -4.52
N GLY A 282 -7.71 -1.26 -5.29
CA GLY A 282 -6.33 -1.53 -4.89
C GLY A 282 -5.37 -1.62 -6.08
N SER A 283 -4.21 -2.21 -5.83
CA SER A 283 -3.15 -2.36 -6.85
C SER A 283 -3.61 -3.15 -8.08
N VAL A 284 -4.58 -4.05 -7.93
CA VAL A 284 -5.19 -4.76 -9.06
C VAL A 284 -5.92 -3.82 -10.00
N ASN A 285 -6.69 -2.87 -9.46
CA ASN A 285 -7.40 -1.88 -10.27
C ASN A 285 -6.43 -0.89 -10.91
N LEU A 286 -5.35 -0.50 -10.21
CA LEU A 286 -4.33 0.38 -10.78
C LEU A 286 -3.51 -0.30 -11.89
N ALA A 287 -3.28 -1.60 -11.79
CA ALA A 287 -2.62 -2.39 -12.83
C ALA A 287 -3.49 -2.60 -14.07
N ASP A 288 -4.80 -2.36 -13.98
CA ASP A 288 -5.74 -2.50 -15.07
C ASP A 288 -5.55 -1.38 -16.11
N GLY A 289 -5.42 -1.79 -17.38
CA GLY A 289 -5.36 -0.91 -18.54
C GLY A 289 -6.46 0.13 -18.60
N GLN A 290 -7.64 -0.12 -18.03
CA GLN A 290 -8.75 0.84 -17.99
C GLN A 290 -8.51 2.06 -17.11
N ASN A 291 -7.61 1.94 -16.12
CA ASN A 291 -7.33 2.97 -15.13
C ASN A 291 -5.97 3.62 -15.37
N MET A 292 -4.97 2.83 -15.74
CA MET A 292 -3.61 3.33 -15.99
C MET A 292 -2.99 2.69 -17.23
N PHE A 293 -2.16 3.43 -17.95
CA PHE A 293 -1.45 2.94 -19.13
C PHE A 293 0.05 2.78 -18.85
N HIS A 294 0.70 1.85 -19.55
CA HIS A 294 2.14 1.66 -19.43
C HIS A 294 2.93 2.81 -20.05
N VAL A 295 4.03 3.19 -19.40
CA VAL A 295 4.90 4.29 -19.83
C VAL A 295 6.30 3.76 -20.11
N LYS A 296 6.94 4.29 -21.15
CA LYS A 296 8.36 4.04 -21.46
C LYS A 296 9.27 4.57 -20.34
N PRO A 297 10.36 3.86 -19.98
CA PRO A 297 11.25 4.26 -18.89
C PRO A 297 11.77 5.70 -18.96
N LYS A 298 12.22 6.15 -20.15
CA LYS A 298 12.69 7.54 -20.37
C LYS A 298 11.65 8.62 -20.11
N ALA A 299 10.37 8.26 -20.09
CA ALA A 299 9.25 9.18 -19.92
C ALA A 299 8.66 9.17 -18.50
N ALA A 300 9.35 8.54 -17.54
CA ALA A 300 9.00 8.57 -16.13
C ALA A 300 8.88 10.00 -15.61
N LYS A 301 7.81 10.29 -14.87
CA LYS A 301 7.51 11.60 -14.29
C LYS A 301 6.92 11.45 -12.89
N SER A 302 7.03 12.52 -12.09
CA SER A 302 6.30 12.66 -10.83
C SER A 302 4.81 12.37 -11.02
N GLY A 303 4.20 11.62 -10.10
CA GLY A 303 2.79 11.22 -10.19
C GLY A 303 2.52 9.95 -11.00
N ASP A 304 3.52 9.39 -11.68
CA ASP A 304 3.47 7.99 -12.16
C ASP A 304 3.51 7.02 -10.96
N ALA A 305 3.23 5.75 -11.19
CA ALA A 305 3.35 4.70 -10.17
C ALA A 305 4.06 3.47 -10.74
N MET A 306 4.97 2.90 -9.96
CA MET A 306 5.56 1.58 -10.22
C MET A 306 4.70 0.53 -9.52
N ILE A 307 4.14 -0.43 -10.28
CA ILE A 307 3.19 -1.41 -9.73
C ILE A 307 3.80 -2.81 -9.74
N GLU A 308 3.86 -3.46 -8.59
CA GLU A 308 4.23 -4.87 -8.48
C GLU A 308 3.01 -5.74 -8.73
N ARG A 309 3.14 -6.73 -9.61
CA ARG A 309 2.14 -7.78 -9.78
C ARG A 309 2.88 -9.09 -10.02
N PHE A 310 3.00 -9.91 -8.98
CA PHE A 310 3.70 -11.19 -9.04
C PHE A 310 2.78 -12.41 -9.16
N GLN A 311 1.46 -12.19 -9.08
CA GLN A 311 0.42 -13.21 -9.19
C GLN A 311 -0.85 -12.64 -9.84
N ARG A 312 -1.63 -13.49 -10.54
CA ARG A 312 -2.88 -13.08 -11.21
C ARG A 312 -3.94 -12.64 -10.20
N GLN A 313 -4.12 -13.42 -9.15
CA GLN A 313 -5.04 -13.13 -8.04
C GLN A 313 -4.24 -12.79 -6.79
N GLY A 314 -4.65 -11.75 -6.07
CA GLY A 314 -4.02 -11.33 -4.83
C GLY A 314 -3.47 -9.90 -4.87
N ILE A 315 -2.82 -9.53 -3.78
CA ILE A 315 -2.34 -8.17 -3.52
C ILE A 315 -0.99 -7.97 -4.20
N GLY A 316 -0.82 -6.83 -4.86
CA GLY A 316 0.47 -6.31 -5.32
C GLY A 316 0.84 -5.02 -4.60
N HIS A 317 2.07 -4.54 -4.80
CA HIS A 317 2.56 -3.28 -4.23
C HIS A 317 2.41 -2.12 -5.23
N THR A 318 2.16 -0.91 -4.74
CA THR A 318 2.12 0.31 -5.57
C THR A 318 3.06 1.36 -4.98
N VAL A 319 3.94 1.88 -5.84
CA VAL A 319 5.00 2.81 -5.44
C VAL A 319 4.93 4.08 -6.30
N PRO A 320 4.23 5.13 -5.84
CA PRO A 320 4.23 6.44 -6.49
C PRO A 320 5.63 7.03 -6.72
N VAL A 321 5.83 7.61 -7.89
CA VAL A 321 7.00 8.41 -8.26
C VAL A 321 6.82 9.82 -7.73
N VAL A 322 7.70 10.26 -6.83
CA VAL A 322 7.66 11.58 -6.21
C VAL A 322 8.40 12.60 -7.06
N ALA A 323 9.65 12.28 -7.40
CA ALA A 323 10.52 13.15 -8.16
C ALA A 323 11.32 12.35 -9.18
N VAL A 324 11.57 12.97 -10.33
CA VAL A 324 12.49 12.49 -11.35
C VAL A 324 13.47 13.62 -11.64
N GLU A 325 14.74 13.36 -11.39
CA GLU A 325 15.86 14.27 -11.61
C GLU A 325 16.69 13.73 -12.77
N ASN A 326 16.71 14.45 -13.90
CA ASN A 326 17.51 14.06 -15.05
C ASN A 326 18.90 14.70 -14.93
N SER A 327 19.94 13.89 -14.81
CA SER A 327 21.34 14.32 -14.75
C SER A 327 22.03 14.30 -16.11
N GLY A 328 21.32 13.87 -17.16
CA GLY A 328 21.78 13.86 -18.55
C GLY A 328 20.74 13.22 -19.48
N PRO A 329 21.02 13.10 -20.79
CA PRO A 329 20.08 12.53 -21.76
C PRO A 329 19.75 11.05 -21.51
N ASP A 330 20.64 10.32 -20.85
CA ASP A 330 20.49 8.87 -20.56
C ASP A 330 20.69 8.54 -19.08
N LYS A 331 20.56 9.53 -18.19
CA LYS A 331 20.73 9.33 -16.75
C LYS A 331 19.67 10.08 -15.95
N MET A 332 19.03 9.35 -15.05
CA MET A 332 18.03 9.89 -14.14
C MET A 332 18.16 9.30 -12.73
N ARG A 333 17.63 10.04 -11.76
CA ARG A 333 17.45 9.65 -10.37
C ARG A 333 15.96 9.76 -10.07
N ILE A 334 15.38 8.73 -9.47
CA ILE A 334 13.94 8.67 -9.19
C ILE A 334 13.72 8.50 -7.70
N THR A 335 13.05 9.45 -7.07
CA THR A 335 12.57 9.34 -5.69
C THR A 335 11.16 8.75 -5.72
N THR A 336 10.91 7.74 -4.90
CA THR A 336 9.59 7.11 -4.78
C THR A 336 9.07 7.23 -3.36
N ALA A 337 7.79 6.90 -3.15
CA ALA A 337 7.34 6.54 -1.82
C ALA A 337 6.26 5.47 -1.87
N SER A 338 6.01 4.81 -0.75
CA SER A 338 4.95 3.81 -0.66
C SER A 338 4.34 3.71 0.73
N GLY A 339 3.03 3.46 0.79
CA GLY A 339 2.35 2.92 1.97
C GLY A 339 2.73 1.44 2.20
N SER A 340 1.97 0.72 3.01
CA SER A 340 2.12 -0.74 3.21
C SER A 340 0.86 -1.33 3.85
N MET A 341 0.78 -2.65 3.93
CA MET A 341 -0.03 -3.36 4.92
C MET A 341 0.88 -3.95 6.00
N PRO A 342 0.63 -3.74 7.30
CA PRO A 342 -0.32 -2.75 7.86
C PRO A 342 -0.04 -1.32 7.38
N ARG A 343 -1.08 -0.48 7.40
CA ARG A 343 -1.01 0.93 6.94
C ARG A 343 0.06 1.71 7.68
N ARG A 344 0.74 2.58 6.95
CA ARG A 344 1.82 3.44 7.45
C ARG A 344 1.81 4.77 6.71
N GLN A 345 2.53 5.77 7.23
CA GLN A 345 2.85 6.92 6.39
C GLN A 345 3.59 6.47 5.15
N ALA A 346 3.33 7.15 4.02
CA ALA A 346 4.06 6.92 2.79
C ALA A 346 5.57 7.12 3.04
N ILE A 347 6.34 6.04 3.02
CA ILE A 347 7.77 6.10 3.26
C ILE A 347 8.48 6.40 1.95
N VAL A 348 9.28 7.46 1.98
CA VAL A 348 10.06 7.96 0.87
C VAL A 348 11.35 7.17 0.76
N ASP A 349 11.55 6.55 -0.40
CA ASP A 349 12.81 5.96 -0.81
C ASP A 349 13.57 7.01 -1.63
N MET A 350 14.81 7.30 -1.20
CA MET A 350 15.70 8.19 -1.94
C MET A 350 16.16 7.51 -3.24
N PRO A 351 16.71 8.24 -4.23
CA PRO A 351 17.03 7.66 -5.52
C PRO A 351 17.85 6.36 -5.52
N GLU A 352 18.86 6.28 -4.66
CA GLU A 352 19.69 5.10 -4.46
C GLU A 352 18.91 3.90 -3.89
N ASP A 353 17.87 4.16 -3.09
CA ASP A 353 17.00 3.14 -2.52
C ASP A 353 15.93 2.73 -3.53
N SER A 354 15.40 3.65 -4.34
CA SER A 354 14.29 3.39 -5.26
C SER A 354 14.63 2.45 -6.43
N ILE A 355 15.91 2.28 -6.77
CA ILE A 355 16.35 1.52 -7.96
C ILE A 355 15.74 0.13 -8.04
N HIS A 356 15.70 -0.58 -6.91
CA HIS A 356 15.22 -1.96 -6.87
C HIS A 356 13.77 -2.10 -7.34
N TRP A 357 12.92 -1.09 -7.14
CA TRP A 357 11.54 -1.10 -7.63
C TRP A 357 11.47 -1.16 -9.16
N PHE A 358 12.42 -0.51 -9.84
CA PHE A 358 12.42 -0.38 -11.29
C PHE A 358 13.15 -1.51 -12.00
N THR A 359 14.12 -2.14 -11.34
CA THR A 359 14.93 -3.22 -11.91
C THR A 359 14.45 -4.62 -11.51
N ASN A 360 13.53 -4.73 -10.54
CA ASN A 360 12.97 -6.01 -10.12
C ASN A 360 12.00 -6.57 -11.19
N PRO A 361 12.23 -7.81 -11.70
CA PRO A 361 11.35 -8.41 -12.69
C PRO A 361 9.89 -8.63 -12.26
N ALA A 362 9.60 -8.71 -10.95
CA ALA A 362 8.22 -8.83 -10.44
C ALA A 362 7.33 -7.61 -10.75
N PHE A 363 7.93 -6.49 -11.15
CA PHE A 363 7.22 -5.28 -11.58
C PHE A 363 6.99 -5.25 -13.10
N GLY A 364 6.56 -6.38 -13.66
CA GLY A 364 6.26 -6.50 -15.10
C GLY A 364 7.50 -6.66 -15.99
N GLY A 365 8.55 -7.30 -15.49
CA GLY A 365 9.77 -7.64 -16.21
C GLY A 365 9.79 -9.05 -16.80
N PRO A 366 10.97 -9.59 -17.13
CA PRO A 366 11.10 -10.96 -17.63
C PRO A 366 10.87 -12.01 -16.54
N GLY A 367 10.54 -13.24 -16.92
CA GLY A 367 10.28 -14.33 -15.98
C GLY A 367 8.80 -14.51 -15.65
N ASN A 368 8.52 -15.45 -14.76
CA ASN A 368 7.18 -15.92 -14.44
C ASN A 368 6.91 -15.85 -12.94
N GLY A 369 5.65 -15.58 -12.60
CA GLY A 369 5.13 -15.76 -11.25
C GLY A 369 5.07 -17.24 -10.84
N SER A 370 4.67 -17.48 -9.59
CA SER A 370 4.57 -18.84 -9.01
C SER A 370 3.59 -19.74 -9.76
N ASP A 371 2.57 -19.17 -10.40
CA ASP A 371 1.58 -19.86 -11.23
C ASP A 371 2.03 -20.10 -12.68
N GLY A 372 3.25 -19.70 -13.03
CA GLY A 372 3.81 -19.81 -14.38
C GLY A 372 3.41 -18.66 -15.33
N THR A 373 2.58 -17.71 -14.88
CA THR A 373 2.19 -16.55 -15.70
C THR A 373 3.37 -15.57 -15.84
N PRO A 374 3.72 -15.13 -17.06
CA PRO A 374 4.76 -14.12 -17.24
C PRO A 374 4.46 -12.82 -16.49
N TYR A 375 5.44 -12.26 -15.76
CA TYR A 375 5.23 -11.03 -14.99
C TYR A 375 4.71 -9.87 -15.84
N ALA A 376 5.25 -9.73 -17.06
CA ALA A 376 4.81 -8.71 -18.02
C ALA A 376 3.34 -8.83 -18.43
N LYS A 377 2.68 -9.98 -18.25
CA LYS A 377 1.23 -10.15 -18.51
C LYS A 377 0.34 -9.81 -17.32
N LEU A 378 0.91 -9.52 -16.15
CA LEU A 378 0.16 -9.27 -14.92
C LEU A 378 -0.23 -7.78 -14.73
N GLY A 379 0.13 -6.93 -15.69
CA GLY A 379 -0.20 -5.49 -15.68
C GLY A 379 0.72 -4.61 -14.83
N GLY A 380 1.81 -5.18 -14.29
CA GLY A 380 2.78 -4.47 -13.45
C GLY A 380 3.73 -3.52 -14.20
N GLY A 381 4.48 -2.74 -13.44
CA GLY A 381 5.55 -1.83 -13.85
C GLY A 381 5.14 -0.36 -13.88
N LEU A 382 5.91 0.48 -14.59
CA LEU A 382 5.68 1.92 -14.63
C LEU A 382 4.37 2.23 -15.36
N ARG A 383 3.46 2.89 -14.66
CA ARG A 383 2.09 3.19 -15.07
C ARG A 383 1.77 4.66 -14.82
N ARG A 384 0.93 5.24 -15.68
CA ARG A 384 0.37 6.60 -15.52
C ARG A 384 -1.15 6.56 -15.58
N PHE A 385 -1.82 7.34 -14.75
CA PHE A 385 -3.28 7.47 -14.78
C PHE A 385 -3.76 7.90 -16.16
N ARG A 386 -4.81 7.24 -16.64
CA ARG A 386 -5.57 7.75 -17.80
C ARG A 386 -6.30 9.02 -17.43
N THR A 387 -6.61 9.80 -18.46
CA THR A 387 -7.36 11.05 -18.31
C THR A 387 -8.81 10.82 -18.69
N PRO A 388 -9.77 11.10 -17.78
CA PRO A 388 -11.18 11.04 -18.13
C PRO A 388 -11.57 12.18 -19.08
N VAL A 389 -12.28 11.85 -20.15
CA VAL A 389 -12.90 12.79 -21.08
C VAL A 389 -14.31 12.33 -21.43
N VAL A 390 -15.18 13.25 -21.84
CA VAL A 390 -16.51 12.89 -22.36
C VAL A 390 -16.42 12.69 -23.87
N GLN A 391 -16.80 11.51 -24.35
CA GLN A 391 -16.95 11.20 -25.77
C GLN A 391 -18.29 10.49 -25.99
N ASN A 392 -19.05 10.94 -27.00
CA ASN A 392 -20.36 10.36 -27.35
C ASN A 392 -21.31 10.22 -26.15
N GLY A 393 -21.32 11.22 -25.26
CA GLY A 393 -22.17 11.24 -24.07
C GLY A 393 -21.74 10.28 -22.94
N ARG A 394 -20.55 9.68 -23.02
CA ARG A 394 -19.99 8.78 -22.01
C ARG A 394 -18.62 9.27 -21.54
N TRP A 395 -18.29 8.97 -20.29
CA TRP A 395 -16.92 9.13 -19.80
C TRP A 395 -16.02 8.04 -20.37
N GLN A 396 -14.80 8.41 -20.72
CA GLN A 396 -13.76 7.51 -21.18
C GLN A 396 -12.42 7.91 -20.59
N ASN A 397 -11.71 6.93 -20.05
CA ASN A 397 -10.33 7.05 -19.60
C ASN A 397 -9.44 6.85 -20.82
N ILE A 398 -8.81 7.93 -21.29
CA ILE A 398 -7.95 7.91 -22.48
C ILE A 398 -6.48 8.02 -22.12
N VAL A 399 -5.60 7.57 -23.02
CA VAL A 399 -4.20 8.01 -23.06
C VAL A 399 -4.16 9.46 -23.59
N PRO A 400 -3.68 10.43 -22.80
CA PRO A 400 -3.60 11.82 -23.24
C PRO A 400 -2.74 11.94 -24.50
N VAL A 401 -3.11 12.84 -25.41
CA VAL A 401 -2.39 13.05 -26.68
C VAL A 401 -0.89 13.27 -26.45
N ALA A 402 -0.53 14.07 -25.45
CA ALA A 402 0.86 14.36 -25.08
C ALA A 402 1.65 13.14 -24.57
N SER A 403 0.98 12.06 -24.15
CA SER A 403 1.62 10.83 -23.65
C SER A 403 1.65 9.70 -24.68
N ARG A 404 0.98 9.84 -25.84
CA ARG A 404 0.88 8.74 -26.83
C ARG A 404 2.22 8.31 -27.40
N GLY A 405 3.20 9.21 -27.51
CA GLY A 405 4.56 8.86 -27.96
C GLY A 405 5.33 8.00 -26.96
N ASP A 406 4.96 8.06 -25.69
CA ASP A 406 5.62 7.38 -24.56
C ASP A 406 4.82 6.18 -24.03
N TRP A 407 3.66 5.92 -24.62
CA TRP A 407 2.77 4.84 -24.24
C TRP A 407 3.26 3.49 -24.80
N ILE A 408 3.12 2.45 -23.97
CA ILE A 408 3.28 1.05 -24.37
C ILE A 408 1.90 0.40 -24.26
N ASN A 409 1.44 -0.24 -25.34
CA ASN A 409 0.15 -0.95 -25.33
C ASN A 409 0.20 -2.15 -24.38
N ASP A 410 -0.91 -2.47 -23.71
CA ASP A 410 -0.99 -3.62 -22.79
C ASP A 410 -0.66 -4.97 -23.47
N ASP A 411 -0.83 -5.10 -24.78
CA ASP A 411 -0.48 -6.30 -25.54
C ASP A 411 1.00 -6.36 -25.97
N ASP A 412 1.77 -5.26 -25.83
CA ASP A 412 3.20 -5.24 -26.16
C ASP A 412 4.03 -5.81 -24.99
N ILE A 413 3.83 -7.10 -24.74
CA ILE A 413 4.47 -7.84 -23.64
C ILE A 413 6.00 -7.77 -23.73
N ALA A 414 6.56 -7.70 -24.95
CA ALA A 414 7.99 -7.59 -25.17
C ALA A 414 8.54 -6.24 -24.69
N ALA A 415 7.90 -5.13 -25.06
CA ALA A 415 8.29 -3.81 -24.58
C ALA A 415 8.11 -3.67 -23.07
N ILE A 416 7.01 -4.20 -22.52
CA ILE A 416 6.72 -4.22 -21.07
C ILE A 416 7.85 -4.95 -20.33
N ALA A 417 8.21 -6.17 -20.77
CA ALA A 417 9.23 -7.01 -20.15
C ALA A 417 10.64 -6.44 -20.26
N ALA A 418 10.94 -5.62 -21.27
CA ALA A 418 12.26 -5.03 -21.47
C ALA A 418 12.60 -3.88 -20.50
N ARG A 419 11.58 -3.29 -19.84
CA ARG A 419 11.74 -2.07 -19.03
C ARG A 419 12.77 -2.18 -17.90
N PRO A 420 12.85 -3.27 -17.11
CA PRO A 420 13.84 -3.34 -16.04
C PRO A 420 15.28 -3.18 -16.53
N ALA A 421 15.62 -3.76 -17.68
CA ALA A 421 16.95 -3.62 -18.29
C ALA A 421 17.19 -2.21 -18.89
N GLU A 422 16.14 -1.49 -19.26
CA GLU A 422 16.26 -0.08 -19.64
C GLU A 422 16.43 0.81 -18.42
N PHE A 423 15.68 0.58 -17.34
CA PHE A 423 15.89 1.30 -16.08
C PHE A 423 17.28 1.06 -15.49
N ASP A 424 17.82 -0.17 -15.55
CA ASP A 424 19.18 -0.47 -15.10
C ASP A 424 20.23 0.41 -15.81
N ARG A 425 20.00 0.74 -17.09
CA ARG A 425 20.86 1.66 -17.85
C ARG A 425 20.62 3.13 -17.50
N LEU A 426 19.37 3.54 -17.26
CA LEU A 426 18.99 4.93 -17.03
C LEU A 426 19.25 5.40 -15.60
N LEU A 427 19.03 4.53 -14.62
CA LEU A 427 19.09 4.92 -13.21
C LEU A 427 20.55 5.09 -12.78
N SER A 428 20.81 6.23 -12.13
CA SER A 428 22.10 6.51 -11.52
C SER A 428 22.02 6.16 -10.03
N PRO A 429 22.87 5.25 -9.53
CA PRO A 429 22.86 4.86 -8.11
C PRO A 429 23.44 5.94 -7.18
N GLY A 430 23.96 7.04 -7.73
CA GLY A 430 24.61 8.10 -6.97
C GLY A 430 26.08 7.83 -6.70
N SER A 431 26.69 8.66 -5.85
CA SER A 431 28.06 8.48 -5.36
C SER A 431 28.21 7.17 -4.58
N PRO A 432 29.43 6.60 -4.48
CA PRO A 432 29.67 5.41 -3.67
C PRO A 432 29.22 5.56 -2.22
N GLU A 433 29.36 6.75 -1.63
CA GLU A 433 28.91 7.07 -0.27
C GLU A 433 27.38 7.01 -0.15
N GLU A 434 26.65 7.61 -1.10
CA GLU A 434 25.18 7.53 -1.13
C GLU A 434 24.71 6.08 -1.25
N GLN A 435 25.36 5.28 -2.11
CA GLN A 435 25.02 3.86 -2.29
C GLN A 435 25.27 3.04 -1.02
N ARG A 436 26.40 3.27 -0.34
CA ARG A 436 26.71 2.64 0.95
C ARG A 436 25.64 3.01 1.98
N ASP A 437 25.34 4.30 2.10
CA ASP A 437 24.40 4.79 3.10
C ASP A 437 22.96 4.34 2.81
N GLY A 438 22.58 4.19 1.53
CA GLY A 438 21.33 3.57 1.11
C GLY A 438 21.23 2.10 1.51
N ALA A 439 22.25 1.29 1.20
CA ALA A 439 22.29 -0.11 1.61
C ALA A 439 22.22 -0.27 3.15
N LEU A 440 22.91 0.59 3.90
CA LEU A 440 22.82 0.60 5.38
C LEU A 440 21.43 1.00 5.89
N ARG A 441 20.74 1.96 5.25
CA ARG A 441 19.35 2.28 5.59
C ARG A 441 18.42 1.09 5.33
N LEU A 442 18.55 0.41 4.20
CA LEU A 442 17.74 -0.77 3.89
C LEU A 442 17.98 -1.91 4.89
N ILE A 443 19.23 -2.13 5.32
CA ILE A 443 19.56 -3.12 6.37
C ILE A 443 18.86 -2.75 7.68
N GLU A 444 18.96 -1.49 8.13
CA GLU A 444 18.35 -1.08 9.40
C GLU A 444 16.81 -1.07 9.34
N ASN A 445 16.24 -0.76 8.19
CA ASN A 445 14.81 -0.93 7.94
C ASN A 445 14.41 -2.40 8.12
N SER A 446 15.10 -3.34 7.46
CA SER A 446 14.82 -4.77 7.62
C SER A 446 15.02 -5.25 9.06
N ARG A 447 16.01 -4.71 9.79
CA ARG A 447 16.21 -5.02 11.22
C ARG A 447 15.03 -4.59 12.07
N SER A 448 14.57 -3.33 11.99
CA SER A 448 13.43 -2.98 12.83
C SER A 448 12.12 -3.66 12.39
N ARG A 449 12.00 -4.07 11.12
CA ARG A 449 10.93 -4.98 10.69
C ARG A 449 10.98 -6.30 11.44
N LEU A 450 12.15 -6.92 11.52
CA LEU A 450 12.35 -8.18 12.23
C LEU A 450 12.22 -8.01 13.75
N ARG A 451 12.56 -6.84 14.30
CA ARG A 451 12.25 -6.52 15.70
C ARG A 451 10.76 -6.35 15.95
N ALA A 452 9.97 -5.96 14.95
CA ALA A 452 8.52 -5.85 15.08
C ALA A 452 7.79 -7.18 14.81
N THR A 453 8.25 -7.95 13.82
CA THR A 453 7.64 -9.20 13.31
C THR A 453 8.75 -10.21 12.96
N PRO A 454 9.33 -10.91 13.95
CA PRO A 454 10.56 -11.68 13.77
C PRO A 454 10.44 -12.90 12.84
N ALA A 455 9.22 -13.37 12.57
CA ALA A 455 8.97 -14.49 11.68
C ALA A 455 9.00 -14.12 10.18
N THR A 456 8.96 -12.83 9.82
CA THR A 456 8.74 -12.41 8.42
C THR A 456 9.91 -12.75 7.50
N CYS A 457 9.73 -13.72 6.60
CA CYS A 457 10.79 -14.13 5.66
C CYS A 457 11.10 -13.08 4.60
N SER A 458 10.11 -12.28 4.18
CA SER A 458 10.37 -11.14 3.29
C SER A 458 11.28 -10.10 3.93
N GLY A 459 11.16 -9.85 5.25
CA GLY A 459 12.10 -8.97 5.97
C GLY A 459 13.51 -9.56 6.07
N ARG A 460 13.62 -10.90 6.24
CA ARG A 460 14.93 -11.59 6.26
C ARG A 460 15.62 -11.54 4.91
N THR A 461 14.92 -11.90 3.83
CA THR A 461 15.47 -11.84 2.47
C THR A 461 15.82 -10.41 2.07
N ALA A 462 14.96 -9.42 2.35
CA ALA A 462 15.25 -8.02 2.06
C ALA A 462 16.53 -7.54 2.76
N ARG A 463 16.79 -7.97 4.00
CA ARG A 463 18.05 -7.67 4.70
C ARG A 463 19.26 -8.25 3.98
N GLU A 464 19.19 -9.51 3.57
CA GLU A 464 20.32 -10.17 2.90
C GLU A 464 20.60 -9.60 1.51
N GLU A 465 19.57 -9.21 0.75
CA GLU A 465 19.74 -8.48 -0.52
C GLU A 465 20.38 -7.10 -0.32
N ALA A 466 20.02 -6.39 0.77
CA ALA A 466 20.66 -5.14 1.13
C ALA A 466 22.14 -5.34 1.52
N PHE A 467 22.47 -6.43 2.24
CA PHE A 467 23.88 -6.79 2.50
C PHE A 467 24.65 -7.13 1.23
N LYS A 468 24.06 -7.85 0.26
CA LYS A 468 24.71 -8.10 -1.05
C LYS A 468 25.04 -6.79 -1.75
N SER A 469 24.13 -5.82 -1.72
CA SER A 469 24.35 -4.48 -2.26
C SER A 469 25.47 -3.75 -1.52
N LEU A 470 25.50 -3.82 -0.18
CA LEU A 470 26.56 -3.24 0.63
C LEU A 470 27.92 -3.88 0.31
N TYR A 471 28.02 -5.20 0.24
CA TYR A 471 29.28 -5.88 -0.09
C TYR A 471 29.83 -5.43 -1.44
N ARG A 472 28.98 -5.34 -2.47
CA ARG A 472 29.38 -4.89 -3.80
C ARG A 472 29.98 -3.49 -3.74
N VAL A 473 29.25 -2.53 -3.18
CA VAL A 473 29.68 -1.13 -3.09
C VAL A 473 30.98 -1.00 -2.29
N MET A 474 31.06 -1.68 -1.15
CA MET A 474 32.22 -1.66 -0.26
C MET A 474 33.45 -2.31 -0.87
N GLN A 475 33.28 -3.37 -1.67
CA GLN A 475 34.38 -4.02 -2.38
C GLN A 475 34.88 -3.16 -3.54
N GLU A 476 33.98 -2.66 -4.37
CA GLU A 476 34.31 -1.93 -5.60
C GLU A 476 34.90 -0.54 -5.33
N ASN A 477 34.44 0.15 -4.28
CA ASN A 477 34.75 1.57 -4.06
C ASN A 477 35.50 1.87 -2.75
N PHE A 478 35.45 0.95 -1.77
CA PHE A 478 36.03 1.17 -0.44
C PHE A 478 37.08 0.11 -0.04
N GLY A 479 37.38 -0.85 -0.93
CA GLY A 479 38.40 -1.87 -0.71
C GLY A 479 38.11 -2.84 0.45
N LYS A 480 36.85 -2.94 0.92
CA LYS A 480 36.46 -3.85 2.01
C LYS A 480 35.82 -5.12 1.43
N ASN A 481 36.37 -6.27 1.78
CA ASN A 481 35.77 -7.56 1.44
C ASN A 481 34.58 -7.89 2.37
N LYS A 482 33.84 -8.95 2.06
CA LYS A 482 32.67 -9.39 2.85
C LYS A 482 32.97 -9.53 4.35
N ALA A 483 34.08 -10.15 4.72
CA ALA A 483 34.43 -10.37 6.13
C ALA A 483 34.64 -9.06 6.89
N ALA A 484 35.30 -8.07 6.27
CA ALA A 484 35.48 -6.76 6.85
C ALA A 484 34.14 -6.02 6.99
N VAL A 485 33.26 -6.11 5.99
CA VAL A 485 31.92 -5.50 6.05
C VAL A 485 31.07 -6.17 7.13
N ASP A 486 31.09 -7.49 7.25
CA ASP A 486 30.37 -8.23 8.29
C ASP A 486 30.84 -7.84 9.69
N SER A 487 32.16 -7.76 9.91
CA SER A 487 32.73 -7.37 11.19
C SER A 487 32.35 -5.94 11.60
N GLU A 488 32.13 -5.05 10.65
CA GLU A 488 31.82 -3.64 10.91
C GLU A 488 30.31 -3.40 11.04
N PHE A 489 29.50 -4.07 10.23
CA PHE A 489 28.10 -3.72 10.07
C PHE A 489 27.11 -4.80 10.50
N ARG A 490 27.45 -6.09 10.54
CA ARG A 490 26.52 -7.12 11.02
C ARG A 490 26.39 -7.06 12.53
N LYS A 491 25.15 -7.25 12.99
CA LYS A 491 24.76 -7.30 14.41
C LYS A 491 24.31 -8.72 14.76
N LEU A 492 24.32 -9.04 16.05
CA LEU A 492 23.81 -10.33 16.57
C LEU A 492 22.43 -10.69 15.97
N GLU A 493 21.52 -9.73 15.91
CA GLU A 493 20.16 -9.93 15.38
C GLU A 493 20.13 -10.40 13.92
N ASP A 494 21.15 -10.09 13.11
CA ASP A 494 21.21 -10.52 11.71
C ASP A 494 21.43 -12.03 11.60
N TYR A 495 22.17 -12.60 12.55
CA TYR A 495 22.44 -14.03 12.61
C TYR A 495 21.31 -14.80 13.32
N VAL A 496 20.70 -14.21 14.35
CA VAL A 496 19.54 -14.80 15.05
C VAL A 496 18.33 -14.88 14.12
N PHE A 497 18.09 -13.82 13.35
CA PHE A 497 17.05 -13.78 12.32
C PHE A 497 17.61 -14.08 10.93
N ALA A 498 18.48 -15.09 10.81
CA ALA A 498 19.06 -15.50 9.53
C ALA A 498 18.00 -15.88 8.48
N GLU A 499 18.33 -15.75 7.20
CA GLU A 499 17.40 -16.02 6.10
C GLU A 499 16.96 -17.49 6.05
N LEU A 500 15.64 -17.68 5.92
CA LEU A 500 14.99 -18.98 5.81
C LEU A 500 14.61 -19.26 4.36
N ASP A 501 14.69 -20.52 3.95
CA ASP A 501 14.17 -21.00 2.66
C ASP A 501 12.64 -21.06 2.76
N TYR A 502 11.95 -20.08 2.15
CA TYR A 502 10.50 -19.87 2.30
C TYR A 502 9.67 -21.13 1.98
N PRO A 503 9.85 -21.80 0.82
CA PRO A 503 9.18 -23.08 0.51
C PRO A 503 9.40 -24.21 1.53
N LYS A 504 10.37 -24.09 2.44
CA LYS A 504 10.76 -25.12 3.40
C LYS A 504 10.71 -24.62 4.85
N SER A 505 9.99 -23.54 5.14
CA SER A 505 10.01 -22.92 6.46
C SER A 505 8.64 -22.44 6.91
N LYS A 506 8.05 -23.11 7.90
CA LYS A 506 6.73 -22.73 8.43
C LYS A 506 6.77 -21.52 9.36
N THR A 507 7.95 -21.14 9.88
CA THR A 507 8.11 -19.84 10.57
C THR A 507 7.65 -18.70 9.67
N CYS A 508 7.85 -18.79 8.35
CA CYS A 508 7.50 -17.72 7.41
C CYS A 508 6.02 -17.34 7.40
N CYS A 509 5.13 -18.26 7.78
CA CYS A 509 3.68 -18.07 7.78
C CYS A 509 3.14 -17.50 9.12
N TRP A 510 4.02 -17.20 10.08
CA TRP A 510 3.63 -16.83 11.45
C TRP A 510 3.48 -15.30 11.60
N ASN A 511 2.41 -14.76 11.01
CA ASN A 511 2.14 -13.31 10.94
C ASN A 511 1.80 -12.66 12.31
N SER A 512 1.41 -13.46 13.30
CA SER A 512 1.03 -13.00 14.64
C SER A 512 2.21 -12.73 15.58
N THR A 513 3.45 -13.03 15.14
CA THR A 513 4.66 -12.66 15.90
C THR A 513 4.76 -11.15 16.11
N ASN A 514 5.36 -10.73 17.24
CA ASN A 514 5.38 -9.33 17.63
C ASN A 514 6.73 -8.91 18.26
N ALA A 515 6.82 -7.63 18.64
CA ALA A 515 8.03 -7.07 19.23
C ALA A 515 8.41 -7.65 20.59
N ALA A 516 7.44 -8.12 21.36
CA ALA A 516 7.70 -8.78 22.64
C ALA A 516 8.41 -10.13 22.42
N MET A 517 7.95 -10.91 21.44
CA MET A 517 8.61 -12.16 21.03
C MET A 517 10.03 -11.91 20.49
N ALA A 518 10.22 -10.89 19.65
CA ALA A 518 11.56 -10.54 19.16
C ALA A 518 12.52 -10.20 20.32
N SER A 519 12.03 -9.48 21.32
CA SER A 519 12.81 -9.14 22.52
C SER A 519 13.21 -10.38 23.34
N ILE A 520 12.31 -11.37 23.47
CA ILE A 520 12.57 -12.66 24.13
C ILE A 520 13.66 -13.42 23.37
N VAL A 521 13.54 -13.51 22.05
CA VAL A 521 14.49 -14.21 21.18
C VAL A 521 15.88 -13.59 21.26
N LEU A 522 15.97 -12.26 21.19
CA LEU A 522 17.25 -11.55 21.26
C LEU A 522 17.89 -11.62 22.65
N ASP A 523 17.11 -11.62 23.74
CA ASP A 523 17.62 -11.82 25.10
C ASP A 523 18.25 -13.22 25.26
N TYR A 524 17.60 -14.27 24.73
CA TYR A 524 18.20 -15.60 24.72
C TYR A 524 19.50 -15.63 23.93
N ALA A 525 19.51 -15.04 22.73
CA ALA A 525 20.68 -15.02 21.85
C ALA A 525 21.87 -14.29 22.49
N GLN A 526 21.64 -13.17 23.18
CA GLN A 526 22.68 -12.46 23.93
C GLN A 526 23.28 -13.34 25.04
N LYS A 527 22.43 -14.06 25.78
CA LYS A 527 22.87 -15.01 26.82
C LYS A 527 23.60 -16.21 26.24
N GLU A 528 23.20 -16.67 25.07
CA GLU A 528 23.87 -17.76 24.36
C GLU A 528 25.25 -17.33 23.86
N GLN A 529 25.34 -16.17 23.20
CA GLN A 529 26.61 -15.62 22.73
C GLN A 529 27.60 -15.43 23.89
N ALA A 530 27.16 -14.85 25.01
CA ALA A 530 28.01 -14.70 26.19
C ALA A 530 28.54 -16.04 26.73
N ARG A 531 27.72 -17.11 26.70
CA ARG A 531 28.18 -18.47 27.09
C ARG A 531 29.15 -19.06 26.07
N ALA A 532 28.86 -18.88 24.79
CA ALA A 532 29.67 -19.39 23.68
C ALA A 532 31.07 -18.75 23.68
N ASP A 533 31.15 -17.43 23.93
CA ASP A 533 32.40 -16.67 24.05
C ASP A 533 33.28 -17.18 25.20
N VAL A 534 32.68 -17.43 26.38
CA VAL A 534 33.39 -18.02 27.53
C VAL A 534 33.93 -19.41 27.19
N GLN A 535 33.15 -20.19 26.44
CA GLN A 535 33.52 -21.55 26.03
C GLN A 535 34.43 -21.58 24.80
N ARG A 536 34.70 -20.43 24.17
CA ARG A 536 35.42 -20.30 22.88
C ARG A 536 34.86 -21.23 21.80
N ILE A 537 33.54 -21.42 21.80
CA ILE A 537 32.84 -22.16 20.76
C ILE A 537 32.03 -21.19 19.92
N CYS A 538 31.89 -21.48 18.63
CA CYS A 538 30.92 -20.75 17.83
C CYS A 538 29.57 -21.45 17.93
N LYS A 539 28.63 -20.81 18.64
CA LYS A 539 27.27 -21.31 18.79
C LYS A 539 26.29 -20.14 18.84
N LEU A 540 25.34 -20.16 17.92
CA LEU A 540 24.19 -19.26 17.92
C LEU A 540 22.96 -19.98 17.39
N THR A 541 21.84 -19.82 18.07
CA THR A 541 20.57 -20.43 17.69
C THR A 541 19.75 -19.46 16.85
N VAL A 542 19.39 -19.89 15.64
CA VAL A 542 18.47 -19.15 14.76
C VAL A 542 17.04 -19.29 15.24
N PHE A 543 16.30 -18.18 15.20
CA PHE A 543 14.85 -18.22 15.37
C PHE A 543 14.18 -18.84 14.15
N LYS A 544 13.87 -20.14 14.26
CA LYS A 544 13.19 -20.99 13.27
C LYS A 544 12.51 -22.18 13.99
N ASN A 545 11.64 -22.94 13.31
CA ASN A 545 11.16 -24.22 13.82
C ASN A 545 12.30 -25.26 13.80
N GLY A 546 12.72 -25.74 14.97
CA GLY A 546 13.76 -26.77 15.12
C GLY A 546 13.27 -28.23 15.02
N ALA A 547 14.19 -29.17 14.84
CA ALA A 547 13.90 -30.61 14.86
C ALA A 547 13.49 -31.10 16.27
N GLY A 548 12.44 -31.93 16.39
CA GLY A 548 12.11 -32.55 17.68
C GLY A 548 10.69 -33.08 17.93
N GLY A 549 9.76 -33.06 16.96
CA GLY A 549 8.44 -33.70 17.12
C GLY A 549 7.47 -33.05 18.12
N LYS A 550 7.91 -32.06 18.91
CA LYS A 550 7.10 -31.04 19.58
C LYS A 550 7.40 -29.68 18.95
N ALA A 551 6.51 -28.71 19.09
CA ALA A 551 6.60 -27.40 18.43
C ALA A 551 8.03 -26.86 18.51
N GLY A 552 8.73 -26.73 17.39
CA GLY A 552 10.18 -26.46 17.33
C GLY A 552 10.59 -25.09 17.85
N TYR A 553 9.72 -24.43 18.60
CA TYR A 553 9.88 -23.16 19.27
C TYR A 553 9.89 -23.28 20.81
N ASP A 554 9.81 -24.50 21.37
CA ASP A 554 9.80 -24.76 22.82
C ASP A 554 10.96 -24.09 23.56
N LEU A 555 12.14 -23.99 22.92
CA LEU A 555 13.30 -23.27 23.46
C LEU A 555 12.94 -21.84 23.87
N TRP A 556 12.30 -21.10 22.96
CA TRP A 556 11.97 -19.69 23.16
C TRP A 556 10.83 -19.52 24.15
N LYS A 557 9.85 -20.43 24.11
CA LYS A 557 8.74 -20.49 25.08
C LYS A 557 9.25 -20.71 26.50
N GLN A 558 10.17 -21.67 26.69
CA GLN A 558 10.79 -21.95 27.99
C GLN A 558 11.63 -20.76 28.46
N HIS A 559 12.37 -20.13 27.55
CA HIS A 559 13.13 -18.93 27.87
C HIS A 559 12.22 -17.78 28.31
N ALA A 560 11.13 -17.53 27.58
CA ALA A 560 10.11 -16.55 27.93
C ALA A 560 9.58 -16.78 29.36
N ALA A 561 9.25 -18.02 29.71
CA ALA A 561 8.84 -18.38 31.06
C ALA A 561 9.94 -18.13 32.09
N SER A 562 11.20 -18.46 31.78
CA SER A 562 12.34 -18.26 32.69
C SER A 562 12.61 -16.79 33.04
N ILE A 563 12.23 -15.85 32.16
CA ILE A 563 12.37 -14.40 32.37
C ILE A 563 11.06 -13.71 32.77
N GLY A 564 10.02 -14.48 33.12
CA GLY A 564 8.73 -13.93 33.56
C GLY A 564 7.86 -13.34 32.44
N LYS A 565 8.16 -13.65 31.18
CA LYS A 565 7.45 -13.15 29.97
C LYS A 565 6.66 -14.25 29.25
N ALA A 566 6.19 -15.28 29.97
CA ALA A 566 5.42 -16.37 29.37
C ALA A 566 4.18 -15.89 28.60
N ALA A 567 3.48 -14.87 29.11
CA ALA A 567 2.28 -14.30 28.48
C ALA A 567 2.57 -13.51 27.19
N ASP A 568 3.80 -13.05 27.00
CA ASP A 568 4.22 -12.34 25.79
C ASP A 568 4.55 -13.31 24.64
N TRP A 569 4.74 -14.60 24.95
CA TRP A 569 5.01 -15.64 23.96
C TRP A 569 3.71 -16.16 23.37
N LYS A 570 3.56 -16.03 22.05
CA LYS A 570 2.45 -16.63 21.32
C LYS A 570 2.85 -18.02 20.82
N GLU A 571 1.88 -18.93 20.75
CA GLU A 571 2.07 -20.21 20.07
C GLU A 571 2.03 -20.04 18.55
N TRP A 572 2.68 -20.94 17.83
CA TRP A 572 2.61 -20.92 16.36
C TRP A 572 1.19 -21.22 15.90
N THR A 573 0.72 -20.40 14.98
CA THR A 573 -0.58 -20.49 14.33
C THR A 573 -0.40 -20.38 12.81
N GLU A 574 -1.28 -21.04 12.07
CA GLU A 574 -1.40 -20.85 10.63
C GLU A 574 -2.22 -19.57 10.40
N ASP A 575 -1.56 -18.41 10.52
CA ASP A 575 -2.21 -17.09 10.42
C ASP A 575 -2.64 -16.77 8.98
N GLU A 576 -2.01 -17.42 8.01
CA GLU A 576 -2.36 -17.42 6.59
C GLU A 576 -2.22 -18.85 6.06
N ARG A 577 -2.87 -19.17 4.94
CA ARG A 577 -2.74 -20.48 4.28
C ARG A 577 -1.25 -20.79 4.06
N CYS A 578 -0.75 -21.83 4.73
CA CYS A 578 0.66 -22.16 4.76
C CYS A 578 0.89 -23.54 4.15
N GLU A 579 1.49 -23.57 2.97
CA GLU A 579 1.85 -24.83 2.31
C GLU A 579 2.91 -25.60 3.10
N GLN A 580 3.73 -24.88 3.85
CA GLN A 580 4.82 -25.41 4.66
C GLN A 580 4.39 -25.85 6.06
N ARG A 581 3.08 -25.82 6.41
CA ARG A 581 2.59 -26.13 7.77
C ARG A 581 3.07 -27.48 8.34
N ALA A 582 3.28 -28.47 7.47
CA ALA A 582 3.72 -29.81 7.83
C ALA A 582 5.25 -29.97 7.97
N VAL A 583 6.02 -28.90 7.71
CA VAL A 583 7.47 -28.92 7.84
C VAL A 583 7.87 -29.19 9.31
N THR A 584 8.68 -30.23 9.49
CA THR A 584 9.16 -30.68 10.80
C THR A 584 10.33 -29.83 11.30
N GLU A 585 11.14 -29.30 10.40
CA GLU A 585 12.24 -28.38 10.68
C GLU A 585 12.39 -27.37 9.55
N ASP A 586 12.51 -26.08 9.91
CA ASP A 586 12.74 -25.02 8.94
C ASP A 586 14.16 -25.03 8.40
N ALA A 587 14.30 -24.74 7.11
CA ALA A 587 15.59 -24.72 6.42
C ALA A 587 16.17 -23.30 6.32
N LEU A 588 17.47 -23.19 6.58
CA LEU A 588 18.25 -21.99 6.24
C LEU A 588 18.62 -21.98 4.77
N THR A 589 18.74 -20.78 4.17
CA THR A 589 19.38 -20.64 2.85
C THR A 589 20.87 -20.96 2.93
N GLU A 590 21.52 -21.28 1.81
CA GLU A 590 22.97 -21.54 1.78
C GLU A 590 23.78 -20.31 2.25
N SER A 591 23.33 -19.11 1.87
CA SER A 591 23.92 -17.85 2.35
C SER A 591 23.83 -17.73 3.87
N ALA A 592 22.65 -18.03 4.44
CA ALA A 592 22.46 -18.00 5.88
C ALA A 592 23.38 -18.99 6.61
N LYS A 593 23.51 -20.22 6.11
CA LYS A 593 24.41 -21.24 6.70
C LYS A 593 25.87 -20.76 6.73
N ALA A 594 26.34 -20.16 5.63
CA ALA A 594 27.70 -19.64 5.50
C ALA A 594 27.99 -18.46 6.45
N ASN A 595 26.97 -17.81 7.00
CA ASN A 595 27.12 -16.69 7.92
C ASN A 595 27.06 -17.10 9.40
N GLN A 596 26.69 -18.35 9.74
CA GLN A 596 26.38 -18.73 11.12
C GLN A 596 27.58 -18.80 12.06
N CYS A 597 28.82 -18.80 11.55
CA CYS A 597 30.06 -18.87 12.32
C CYS A 597 31.27 -18.54 11.42
N ASN A 598 31.82 -17.32 11.51
CA ASN A 598 33.15 -16.98 10.98
C ASN A 598 34.02 -16.41 12.10
#